data_AF-A0A2S3QCS1-F1
#
_entry.id   AF-A0A2S3QCS1-F1
#
_cell.length_a   1.000
_cell.length_b   1.000
_cell.length_c   1.000
_cell.angle_alpha   90.00
_cell.angle_beta   90.00
_cell.angle_gamma   90.00
#
_symmetry.space_group_name_H-M   'P 1'
#
loop_
_entity.id
_entity.type
_entity.pdbx_description
1 polymer ?
#
loop_
_entity_poly.entity_id
_entity_poly.type
_entity_poly.pdbx_seq_one_letter_code
_entity_poly.pdbx_strand_id
1 'polypeptide(L)'
;MAQQSVALRGIKITQMILRLAFLVALIIGLGGMFGWFALNRATVDLHIVSGIIVLGAMITVASSIGKARKPGAGALWTGAVLVAVGGLMGLTLHIRGNALGIVHLLLMLVAMGLAEMGASRAKKAA
;
A
#
# COMPACT_ATOMS: atom_id res chain seq x y z
N MET A 1 -13.13 -28.67 -0.43
CA MET A 1 -13.26 -27.72 -1.56
C MET A 1 -13.83 -26.34 -1.15
N ALA A 2 -14.80 -26.25 -0.23
CA ALA A 2 -15.35 -24.96 0.22
C ALA A 2 -14.35 -24.03 0.97
N GLN A 3 -13.41 -24.57 1.75
CA GLN A 3 -12.41 -23.75 2.45
C GLN A 3 -11.41 -23.06 1.51
N GLN A 4 -11.04 -23.70 0.40
CA GLN A 4 -10.13 -23.09 -0.60
C GLN A 4 -10.80 -21.93 -1.35
N SER A 5 -12.11 -22.00 -1.62
CA SER A 5 -12.83 -20.94 -2.33
C SER A 5 -13.02 -19.68 -1.48
N VAL A 6 -13.19 -19.83 -0.16
CA VAL A 6 -13.28 -18.71 0.79
C VAL A 6 -11.94 -18.00 0.94
N ALA A 7 -10.84 -18.74 1.09
CA ALA A 7 -9.49 -18.16 1.21
C ALA A 7 -9.09 -17.35 -0.04
N LEU A 8 -9.39 -17.86 -1.24
CA LEU A 8 -9.11 -17.18 -2.51
C LEU A 8 -9.97 -15.91 -2.70
N ARG A 9 -11.25 -15.93 -2.27
CA ARG A 9 -12.08 -14.72 -2.27
C ARG A 9 -11.55 -13.67 -1.29
N GLY A 10 -11.10 -14.09 -0.11
CA GLY A 10 -10.47 -13.22 0.89
C GLY A 10 -9.28 -12.46 0.31
N ILE A 11 -8.34 -13.16 -0.33
CA ILE A 11 -7.15 -12.53 -0.94
C ILE A 11 -7.54 -11.52 -2.04
N LYS A 12 -8.52 -11.85 -2.89
CA LYS A 12 -8.99 -10.93 -3.94
C LYS A 12 -9.61 -9.66 -3.35
N ILE A 13 -10.42 -9.79 -2.31
CA ILE A 13 -11.03 -8.65 -1.61
C ILE A 13 -9.93 -7.80 -0.96
N THR A 14 -8.98 -8.41 -0.27
CA THR A 14 -7.86 -7.68 0.35
C THR A 14 -7.00 -6.94 -0.68
N GLN A 15 -6.78 -7.53 -1.87
CA GLN A 15 -6.09 -6.83 -2.97
C GLN A 15 -6.88 -5.65 -3.53
N MET A 16 -8.21 -5.78 -3.63
CA MET A 16 -9.07 -4.67 -4.05
C MET A 16 -9.03 -3.53 -3.01
N ILE A 17 -9.11 -3.85 -1.73
CA ILE A 17 -8.99 -2.88 -0.62
C ILE A 17 -7.63 -2.19 -0.66
N LEU A 18 -6.54 -2.95 -0.84
CA LEU A 18 -5.19 -2.42 -0.97
C LEU A 18 -5.10 -1.36 -2.07
N ARG A 19 -5.59 -1.68 -3.28
CA ARG A 19 -5.55 -0.76 -4.43
C ARG A 19 -6.39 0.49 -4.20
N LEU A 20 -7.58 0.33 -3.62
CA LEU A 20 -8.48 1.44 -3.35
C LEU A 20 -7.88 2.38 -2.29
N ALA A 21 -7.38 1.83 -1.19
CA ALA A 21 -6.73 2.60 -0.13
C ALA A 21 -5.48 3.32 -0.66
N PHE A 22 -4.67 2.65 -1.49
CA PHE A 22 -3.52 3.27 -2.14
C PHE A 22 -3.94 4.42 -3.06
N LEU A 23 -4.98 4.23 -3.87
CA LEU A 23 -5.48 5.27 -4.78
C LEU A 23 -5.98 6.50 -4.00
N VAL A 24 -6.73 6.29 -2.91
CA VAL A 24 -7.19 7.38 -2.04
C VAL A 24 -5.99 8.11 -1.43
N ALA A 25 -5.03 7.39 -0.87
CA ALA A 25 -3.80 7.98 -0.33
C ALA A 25 -3.05 8.79 -1.40
N LEU A 26 -2.89 8.22 -2.61
CA LEU A 26 -2.17 8.85 -3.71
C LEU A 26 -2.84 10.14 -4.18
N ILE A 27 -4.17 10.13 -4.38
CA ILE A 27 -4.91 11.32 -4.81
C ILE A 27 -4.75 12.44 -3.78
N ILE A 28 -4.92 12.13 -2.49
CA ILE A 28 -4.76 13.10 -1.41
C ILE A 28 -3.33 13.65 -1.35
N GLY A 29 -2.32 12.76 -1.44
CA GLY A 29 -0.92 13.13 -1.41
C GLY A 29 -0.52 14.01 -2.60
N LEU A 30 -0.95 13.65 -3.82
CA LEU A 30 -0.69 14.44 -5.02
C LEU A 30 -1.39 15.80 -4.98
N GLY A 31 -2.66 15.85 -4.60
CA GLY A 31 -3.37 17.12 -4.53
C GLY A 31 -2.82 18.05 -3.46
N GLY A 32 -2.31 17.51 -2.35
CA GLY A 32 -1.55 18.27 -1.36
C GLY A 32 -0.19 18.76 -1.86
N MET A 33 0.50 17.96 -2.68
CA MET A 33 1.81 18.31 -3.25
C MET A 33 1.71 19.36 -4.36
N PHE A 34 0.70 19.28 -5.22
CA PHE A 34 0.47 20.22 -6.33
C PHE A 34 -0.45 21.40 -5.98
N GLY A 35 -0.96 21.46 -4.76
CA GLY A 35 -1.84 22.55 -4.31
C GLY A 35 -3.23 22.55 -4.96
N TRP A 36 -3.69 21.42 -5.51
CA TRP A 36 -5.02 21.29 -6.10
C TRP A 36 -6.15 21.41 -5.08
N PHE A 37 -5.89 21.09 -3.81
CA PHE A 37 -6.79 21.34 -2.70
C PHE A 37 -6.01 21.61 -1.41
N ALA A 38 -6.59 22.40 -0.52
CA ALA A 38 -5.99 22.69 0.77
C ALA A 38 -5.98 21.43 1.64
N LEU A 39 -4.79 20.96 2.02
CA LEU A 39 -4.64 19.92 3.04
C LEU A 39 -5.19 20.46 4.38
N ASN A 40 -6.40 20.04 4.72
CA ASN A 40 -7.02 20.25 6.02
C ASN A 40 -6.85 19.00 6.89
N ARG A 41 -7.18 19.11 8.19
CA ARG A 41 -7.03 17.98 9.14
C ARG A 41 -7.70 16.70 8.64
N ALA A 42 -8.91 16.80 8.09
CA ALA A 42 -9.65 15.65 7.58
C ALA A 42 -8.93 14.95 6.42
N THR A 43 -8.35 15.69 5.47
CA THR A 43 -7.57 15.10 4.36
C THR A 43 -6.28 14.45 4.85
N VAL A 44 -5.61 15.04 5.84
CA VAL A 44 -4.40 14.46 6.45
C VAL A 44 -4.75 13.16 7.18
N ASP A 45 -5.80 13.16 7.99
CA ASP A 45 -6.28 11.97 8.70
C ASP A 45 -6.67 10.87 7.71
N LEU A 46 -7.39 11.21 6.65
CA LEU A 46 -7.78 10.26 5.61
C LEU A 46 -6.56 9.67 4.87
N HIS A 47 -5.53 10.47 4.62
CA HIS A 47 -4.28 9.99 4.02
C HIS A 47 -3.56 9.00 4.95
N ILE A 48 -3.45 9.32 6.25
CA ILE A 48 -2.81 8.45 7.25
C ILE A 48 -3.59 7.14 7.39
N VAL A 49 -4.92 7.21 7.54
CA VAL A 49 -5.77 6.03 7.64
C VAL A 49 -5.65 5.16 6.39
N SER A 50 -5.64 5.77 5.21
CA SER A 50 -5.43 5.04 3.96
C SER A 50 -4.06 4.34 3.93
N GLY A 51 -2.99 5.00 4.39
CA GLY A 51 -1.66 4.40 4.53
C GLY A 51 -1.62 3.20 5.49
N ILE A 52 -2.32 3.29 6.62
CA ILE A 52 -2.45 2.19 7.59
C ILE A 52 -3.19 1.00 6.96
N ILE A 53 -4.27 1.25 6.22
CA ILE A 53 -5.03 0.20 5.52
C ILE A 53 -4.14 -0.47 4.47
N VAL A 54 -3.37 0.30 3.70
CA VAL A 54 -2.41 -0.25 2.72
C VAL A 54 -1.42 -1.18 3.42
N LEU A 55 -0.79 -0.72 4.51
CA LEU A 55 0.17 -1.52 5.27
C LEU A 55 -0.45 -2.82 5.79
N GLY A 56 -1.62 -2.75 6.44
CA GLY A 56 -2.33 -3.92 6.97
C GLY A 56 -2.76 -4.91 5.88
N ALA A 57 -3.20 -4.40 4.73
CA ALA A 57 -3.56 -5.23 3.58
C ALA A 57 -2.33 -5.94 3.00
N MET A 58 -1.20 -5.24 2.85
CA MET A 58 0.05 -5.84 2.36
C MET A 58 0.55 -6.96 3.29
N ILE A 59 0.55 -6.72 4.61
CA ILE A 59 0.97 -7.72 5.61
C ILE A 59 0.05 -8.95 5.57
N THR A 60 -1.26 -8.74 5.48
CA THR A 60 -2.25 -9.83 5.40
C THR A 60 -2.04 -10.69 4.15
N VAL A 61 -1.85 -10.05 3.00
CA VAL A 61 -1.61 -10.75 1.73
C VAL A 61 -0.25 -11.46 1.73
N ALA A 62 0.81 -10.80 2.22
CA ALA A 62 2.15 -11.38 2.34
C ALA A 62 2.14 -12.63 3.23
N SER A 63 1.50 -12.54 4.39
CA SER A 63 1.37 -13.65 5.35
C SER A 63 0.58 -14.82 4.76
N SER A 64 -0.50 -14.53 4.04
CA SER A 64 -1.31 -15.57 3.39
C SER A 64 -0.55 -16.30 2.29
N ILE A 65 0.19 -15.57 1.45
CA ILE A 65 1.05 -16.13 0.40
C ILE A 65 2.20 -16.93 1.02
N GLY A 66 2.82 -16.41 2.09
CA GLY A 66 3.90 -17.09 2.81
C GLY A 66 3.46 -18.42 3.43
N LYS A 67 2.30 -18.44 4.10
CA LYS A 67 1.70 -19.69 4.64
C LYS A 67 1.40 -20.70 3.53
N ALA A 68 0.99 -20.22 2.35
CA ALA A 68 0.77 -21.06 1.18
C ALA A 68 2.06 -21.48 0.45
N ARG A 69 3.26 -21.10 0.95
CA ARG A 69 4.57 -21.31 0.33
C ARG A 69 4.64 -20.88 -1.14
N LYS A 70 3.88 -19.83 -1.49
CA LYS A 70 3.84 -19.31 -2.87
C LYS A 70 4.93 -18.26 -3.09
N PRO A 71 5.50 -18.19 -4.30
CA PRO A 71 6.43 -17.12 -4.65
C PRO A 71 5.73 -15.76 -4.64
N GLY A 72 6.45 -14.71 -4.22
CA GLY A 72 5.94 -13.33 -4.20
C GLY A 72 5.72 -12.72 -2.80
N ALA A 73 5.74 -13.52 -1.74
CA ALA A 73 5.62 -13.02 -0.35
C ALA A 73 6.72 -12.01 0.00
N GLY A 74 7.96 -12.25 -0.43
CA GLY A 74 9.09 -11.35 -0.17
C GLY A 74 8.92 -9.95 -0.78
N ALA A 75 8.34 -9.85 -1.98
CA ALA A 75 8.07 -8.55 -2.61
C ALA A 75 7.01 -7.76 -1.82
N LEU A 76 5.95 -8.42 -1.34
CA LEU A 76 4.93 -7.78 -0.51
C LEU A 76 5.47 -7.35 0.85
N TRP A 77 6.32 -8.15 1.50
CA TRP A 77 6.99 -7.74 2.74
C TRP A 77 7.90 -6.53 2.53
N THR A 78 8.67 -6.52 1.45
CA THR A 78 9.54 -5.39 1.10
C THR A 78 8.71 -4.13 0.86
N GLY A 79 7.60 -4.25 0.10
CA GLY A 79 6.68 -3.14 -0.10
C GLY A 79 6.04 -2.66 1.21
N ALA A 80 5.70 -3.56 2.14
CA ALA A 80 5.15 -3.18 3.44
C ALA A 80 6.16 -2.37 4.28
N VAL A 81 7.42 -2.77 4.27
CA VAL A 81 8.51 -2.00 4.92
C VAL A 81 8.64 -0.61 4.29
N LEU A 82 8.58 -0.52 2.97
CA LEU A 82 8.60 0.77 2.27
C LEU A 82 7.41 1.65 2.67
N VAL A 83 6.19 1.11 2.71
CA VAL A 83 5.01 1.87 3.19
C VAL A 83 5.21 2.38 4.62
N ALA A 84 5.76 1.55 5.51
CA ALA A 84 6.03 1.95 6.89
C ALA A 84 7.09 3.08 6.96
N VAL A 85 8.19 2.95 6.22
CA VAL A 85 9.24 3.98 6.16
C VAL A 85 8.72 5.29 5.58
N GLY A 86 7.99 5.23 4.46
CA GLY A 86 7.39 6.42 3.85
C GLY A 86 6.31 7.04 4.72
N GLY A 87 5.52 6.24 5.44
CA GLY A 87 4.54 6.71 6.42
C GLY A 87 5.20 7.44 7.58
N LEU A 88 6.29 6.89 8.14
CA LEU A 88 7.10 7.56 9.17
C LEU A 88 7.67 8.88 8.65
N MET A 89 8.22 8.90 7.43
CA MET A 89 8.67 10.14 6.80
C MET A 89 7.53 11.16 6.67
N GLY A 90 6.33 10.73 6.29
CA GLY A 90 5.14 11.60 6.18
C GLY A 90 4.67 12.19 7.51
N LEU A 91 4.85 11.47 8.60
CA LEU A 91 4.46 11.92 9.94
C LEU A 91 5.52 12.81 10.60
N THR A 92 6.80 12.56 10.34
CA THR A 92 7.92 13.22 11.03
C THR A 92 8.50 14.40 10.25
N LEU A 93 8.36 14.41 8.92
CA LEU A 93 8.93 15.45 8.06
C LEU A 93 7.82 16.31 7.47
N HIS A 94 8.06 17.61 7.37
CA HIS A 94 7.14 18.51 6.68
C HIS A 94 7.24 18.30 5.16
N ILE A 95 6.40 17.40 4.65
CA ILE A 95 6.33 17.06 3.24
C ILE A 95 5.44 18.08 2.50
N ARG A 96 5.95 19.28 2.27
CA ARG A 96 5.30 20.29 1.41
C ARG A 96 6.25 20.76 0.33
N GLY A 97 5.91 20.49 -0.93
CA GLY A 97 6.53 21.11 -2.12
C GLY A 97 8.03 20.88 -2.36
N ASN A 98 8.67 20.02 -1.58
CA ASN A 98 10.13 19.86 -1.57
C ASN A 98 10.56 18.45 -2.02
N ALA A 99 11.87 18.25 -2.21
CA ALA A 99 12.46 16.96 -2.58
C ALA A 99 11.96 15.77 -1.75
N LEU A 100 11.63 15.98 -0.47
CA LEU A 100 11.08 14.96 0.42
C LEU A 100 9.70 14.43 0.00
N GLY A 101 8.85 15.28 -0.61
CA GLY A 101 7.54 14.84 -1.13
C GLY A 101 7.66 13.99 -2.36
N ILE A 102 8.60 14.34 -3.23
CA ILE A 102 8.95 13.53 -4.39
C ILE A 102 9.53 12.19 -3.94
N VAL A 103 10.44 12.17 -2.96
CA VAL A 103 10.99 10.94 -2.40
C VAL A 103 9.90 10.07 -1.77
N HIS A 104 9.01 10.64 -0.97
CA HIS A 104 7.87 9.90 -0.39
C HIS A 104 6.99 9.30 -1.50
N LEU A 105 6.62 10.09 -2.51
CA LEU A 105 5.83 9.62 -3.65
C LEU A 105 6.51 8.45 -4.37
N LEU A 106 7.79 8.59 -4.72
CA LEU A 106 8.55 7.54 -5.40
C LEU A 106 8.60 6.27 -4.55
N LEU A 107 8.82 6.41 -3.24
CA LEU A 107 8.87 5.30 -2.31
C LEU A 107 7.50 4.58 -2.24
N MET A 108 6.40 5.32 -2.20
CA MET A 108 5.04 4.76 -2.25
C MET A 108 4.73 4.05 -3.58
N LEU A 109 5.16 4.60 -4.71
CA LEU A 109 4.98 3.98 -6.02
C LEU A 109 5.78 2.69 -6.17
N VAL A 110 7.02 2.66 -5.68
CA VAL A 110 7.84 1.44 -5.64
C VAL A 110 7.20 0.40 -4.74
N ALA A 111 6.72 0.79 -3.56
CA ALA A 111 6.03 -0.10 -2.64
C ALA A 111 4.81 -0.76 -3.29
N MET A 112 3.99 0.03 -3.99
CA MET A 112 2.82 -0.49 -4.71
C MET A 112 3.22 -1.40 -5.89
N GLY A 113 4.26 -1.04 -6.64
CA GLY A 113 4.81 -1.88 -7.71
C GLY A 113 5.26 -3.25 -7.19
N LEU A 114 5.94 -3.28 -6.03
CA LEU A 114 6.32 -4.53 -5.36
C LEU A 114 5.10 -5.32 -4.88
N ALA A 115 4.07 -4.64 -4.38
CA ALA A 115 2.82 -5.27 -3.96
C ALA A 115 2.14 -6.01 -5.12
N GLU A 116 1.98 -5.32 -6.26
CA GLU A 116 1.36 -5.85 -7.48
C GLU A 116 2.21 -6.99 -8.09
N MET A 117 3.54 -6.85 -8.09
CA MET A 117 4.43 -7.91 -8.53
C MET A 117 4.32 -9.15 -7.64
N GLY A 118 4.31 -8.97 -6.31
CA GLY A 118 4.15 -10.07 -5.35
C GLY A 118 2.82 -10.79 -5.51
N ALA A 119 1.74 -10.04 -5.64
CA ALA A 119 0.40 -10.53 -5.93
C ALA A 119 0.33 -11.32 -7.25
N SER A 120 0.91 -10.79 -8.33
CA SER A 120 0.93 -11.41 -9.65
C SER A 120 1.70 -12.73 -9.66
N ARG A 121 2.88 -12.77 -9.01
CA ARG A 121 3.68 -14.00 -8.88
C ARG A 121 2.94 -15.09 -8.12
N ALA A 122 2.25 -14.73 -7.04
CA ALA A 122 1.46 -15.69 -6.27
C ALA A 122 0.25 -16.23 -7.04
N LYS A 123 -0.34 -15.42 -7.94
CA LYS A 123 -1.42 -15.84 -8.83
C LYS A 123 -0.95 -16.77 -9.94
N LYS A 124 0.23 -16.52 -10.53
CA LYS A 124 0.80 -17.39 -11.58
C LYS A 124 1.22 -18.77 -11.07
N ALA A 125 1.53 -18.87 -9.77
CA ALA A 125 1.86 -20.13 -9.11
C ALA A 125 0.65 -20.85 -8.48
N ALA A 126 -0.58 -20.36 -8.73
CA ALA A 126 -1.84 -20.93 -8.26
C ALA A 126 -2.49 -21.76 -9.37
#